data_AF-A0AA38GMX8-F1
#
_entry.id   AF-A0AA38GMX8-F1
#
_cell.length_a   1.000
_cell.length_b   1.000
_cell.length_c   1.000
_cell.angle_alpha   90.00
_cell.angle_beta   90.00
_cell.angle_gamma   90.00
#
_symmetry.space_group_name_H-M   'P 1'
#
loop_
_entity.id
_entity.type
_entity.pdbx_description
1 polymer ?
#
loop_
_entity_poly.entity_id
_entity_poly.type
_entity_poly.pdbx_seq_one_letter_code
_entity_poly.pdbx_strand_id
1 'polypeptide(L)' 'MAEQNKFRVKKFEDQNYQLWKIWVEDYLYQKDLYLPLRGEEVKPSIMSDEEWKVLDRNDLAVIRLSLALSLAS' A
#
# COMPACT_ATOMS: atom_id res chain seq x y z
N MET A 1 9.50 -24.55 -7.89
CA MET A 1 9.78 -23.15 -7.53
C MET A 1 8.48 -22.40 -7.64
N ALA A 2 7.77 -22.24 -6.52
CA ALA A 2 6.45 -21.60 -6.53
C ALA A 2 6.61 -20.17 -7.02
N GLU A 3 5.92 -19.81 -8.11
CA GLU A 3 5.73 -18.41 -8.46
C GLU A 3 5.19 -17.72 -7.22
N GLN A 4 6.00 -16.84 -6.63
CA GLN A 4 5.52 -15.95 -5.59
C GLN A 4 4.30 -15.27 -6.18
N ASN A 5 3.13 -15.54 -5.58
CA ASN A 5 1.84 -15.03 -5.99
C ASN A 5 1.94 -13.52 -6.13
N LYS A 6 2.26 -13.05 -7.35
CA LYS A 6 2.60 -11.66 -7.62
C LYS A 6 1.28 -10.94 -7.69
N PHE A 7 0.80 -10.49 -6.54
CA PHE A 7 -0.39 -9.68 -6.44
C PHE A 7 -0.19 -8.45 -7.33
N ARG A 8 -0.87 -8.43 -8.48
CA ARG A 8 -0.82 -7.32 -9.43
C ARG A 8 -2.01 -6.42 -9.14
N VAL A 9 -1.75 -5.27 -8.54
CA VAL A 9 -2.72 -4.17 -8.49
C VAL A 9 -3.11 -3.86 -9.94
N LYS A 10 -4.40 -3.99 -10.29
CA LYS A 10 -4.84 -3.68 -11.66
C LYS A 10 -4.79 -2.17 -11.89
N LYS A 11 -4.79 -1.78 -13.17
CA LYS A 11 -4.88 -0.39 -13.61
C LYS A 11 -6.05 0.32 -12.90
N PHE A 12 -5.75 1.42 -12.24
CA PHE A 12 -6.73 2.39 -11.77
C PHE A 12 -7.43 3.03 -12.98
N GLU A 13 -8.76 2.95 -12.98
CA GLU A 13 -9.64 3.66 -13.88
C GLU A 13 -10.72 4.31 -13.00
N ASP A 14 -11.20 5.52 -13.32
CA ASP A 14 -12.11 6.26 -12.43
C ASP A 14 -13.37 5.45 -12.05
N GLN A 15 -13.83 4.57 -12.93
CA GLN A 15 -14.98 3.68 -12.69
C GLN A 15 -14.71 2.53 -11.71
N ASN A 16 -13.44 2.24 -11.41
CA ASN A 16 -13.03 1.09 -10.60
C ASN A 16 -12.41 1.46 -9.24
N TYR A 17 -12.52 2.73 -8.80
CA TYR A 17 -11.85 3.23 -7.59
C TYR A 17 -12.05 2.35 -6.35
N GLN A 18 -13.27 1.88 -6.08
CA GLN A 18 -13.51 1.00 -4.92
C GLN A 18 -12.76 -0.34 -5.02
N LEU A 19 -12.70 -0.95 -6.20
CA LEU A 19 -11.97 -2.20 -6.42
C LEU A 19 -10.45 -1.99 -6.38
N TRP A 20 -9.98 -0.90 -6.98
CA TRP A 20 -8.58 -0.51 -6.93
C TRP A 20 -8.12 -0.27 -5.49
N LYS A 21 -8.94 0.43 -4.68
CA LYS A 21 -8.68 0.66 -3.27
C LYS A 21 -8.53 -0.65 -2.50
N ILE A 22 -9.45 -1.60 -2.69
CA ILE A 22 -9.38 -2.92 -2.05
C ILE A 22 -8.08 -3.65 -2.42
N TRP A 23 -7.66 -3.62 -3.69
CA TRP A 23 -6.41 -4.27 -4.10
C TRP A 23 -5.15 -3.59 -3.54
N VAL A 24 -5.16 -2.26 -3.43
CA VAL A 24 -4.05 -1.54 -2.78
C VAL A 24 -4.02 -1.87 -1.30
N GLU A 25 -5.16 -1.87 -0.61
CA GLU A 25 -5.26 -2.26 0.80
C GLU A 25 -4.73 -3.68 1.02
N ASP A 26 -5.22 -4.67 0.25
CA ASP A 26 -4.73 -6.06 0.33
C ASP A 26 -3.23 -6.17 0.05
N TYR A 27 -2.70 -5.41 -0.91
CA TYR A 27 -1.28 -5.39 -1.22
C TYR A 27 -0.44 -4.84 -0.07
N LEU A 28 -0.92 -3.80 0.61
CA LEU A 28 -0.26 -3.21 1.76
C LEU A 28 -0.33 -4.12 2.99
N TYR A 29 -1.44 -4.82 3.19
CA TYR A 29 -1.56 -5.88 4.20
C TYR A 29 -0.54 -7.01 3.99
N GLN A 30 -0.35 -7.47 2.74
CA GLN A 30 0.66 -8.49 2.42
C GLN A 30 2.11 -8.02 2.64
N LYS A 31 2.34 -6.71 2.72
CA LYS A 31 3.67 -6.10 2.91
C LYS A 31 3.92 -5.66 4.35
N ASP A 32 3.01 -5.96 5.27
CA ASP A 32 3.02 -5.46 6.66
C ASP A 32 3.06 -3.90 6.73
N LEU A 33 2.58 -3.24 5.67
CA LEU A 33 2.51 -1.78 5.58
C LEU A 33 1.10 -1.25 5.88
N TYR A 34 0.21 -2.03 6.48
CA TYR A 34 -1.19 -1.63 6.67
C TYR A 34 -1.42 -0.65 7.84
N LEU A 35 -0.43 -0.44 8.71
CA LEU A 35 -0.58 0.36 9.93
C LEU A 35 -0.91 1.85 9.63
N PRO A 36 -0.22 2.53 8.69
CA PRO A 36 -0.55 3.91 8.34
C PRO A 36 -1.95 4.06 7.73
N LEU A 37 -2.45 3.03 7.03
CA LEU A 37 -3.81 3.04 6.44
C LEU A 37 -4.93 3.07 7.48
N ARG A 38 -4.71 2.54 8.69
CA ARG A 38 -5.74 2.51 9.73
C ARG A 38 -6.07 3.90 10.28
N GLY A 39 -5.35 4.94 9.84
CA GLY A 39 -5.48 6.27 10.39
C GLY A 39 -5.12 6.29 11.87
N GLU A 40 -4.25 5.37 12.30
CA GLU A 40 -3.66 5.44 13.64
C GLU A 40 -2.77 6.69 13.65
N GLU A 41 -3.37 7.82 14.03
CA GLU A 41 -2.66 9.10 14.30
C GLU A 41 -1.58 8.91 15.38
N VAL A 42 -1.68 7.79 16.11
CA VAL A 42 -0.77 7.37 17.16
C VAL A 42 -0.02 6.14 16.70
N LYS A 43 1.25 6.37 16.36
CA LYS A 43 2.26 5.33 16.20
C LYS A 43 2.19 4.30 17.35
N PRO A 44 2.22 2.98 17.06
CA PRO A 44 2.24 1.95 18.09
C PRO A 44 3.38 2.17 19.11
N SER A 45 3.07 2.06 20.41
CA SER A 45 4.04 2.33 21.51
C SER A 45 5.30 1.46 21.47
N ILE A 46 5.24 0.35 20.73
CA ILE A 46 6.32 -0.62 20.54
C ILE A 46 7.28 -0.26 19.39
N MET A 47 6.93 0.69 18.53
CA MET A 47 7.74 1.09 17.38
C MET A 47 8.58 2.33 17.72
N SER A 48 9.69 2.59 17.03
CA SER A 48 10.48 3.84 17.15
C SER A 48 10.05 4.91 16.12
N ASP A 49 10.32 6.20 16.39
CA ASP A 49 9.80 7.29 15.53
C ASP A 49 10.40 7.24 14.14
N GLU A 50 11.65 6.80 14.06
CA GLU A 50 12.39 6.55 12.83
C GLU A 50 11.74 5.41 12.02
N GLU A 51 11.44 4.28 12.66
CA GLU A 51 10.77 3.15 12.02
C GLU A 51 9.39 3.54 11.49
N TRP A 52 8.62 4.31 12.26
CA TRP A 52 7.30 4.79 11.85
C TRP A 52 7.37 5.71 10.63
N LYS A 53 8.30 6.68 10.61
CA LYS A 53 8.51 7.58 9.47
C LYS A 53 8.94 6.83 8.21
N VAL A 54 9.75 5.78 8.36
CA VAL A 54 10.14 4.92 7.23
C VAL A 54 8.95 4.11 6.73
N LEU A 55 8.14 3.55 7.62
CA LEU A 55 6.93 2.80 7.29
C LEU A 55 5.94 3.66 6.52
N ASP A 56 5.58 4.82 7.04
CA ASP A 56 4.66 5.79 6.41
C ASP A 56 5.14 6.22 5.02
N ARG A 57 6.43 6.52 4.88
CA ARG A 57 7.01 6.90 3.59
C ARG A 57 7.02 5.76 2.58
N ASN A 58 7.26 4.53 3.02
CA ASN A 58 7.21 3.35 2.16
C ASN A 58 5.78 3.09 1.68
N ASP A 59 4.81 3.24 2.56
CA ASP A 59 3.40 3.04 2.25
C ASP A 59 2.90 4.04 1.19
N LEU A 60 3.22 5.32 1.39
CA LEU A 60 2.98 6.38 0.40
C LEU A 60 3.69 6.12 -0.94
N ALA A 61 4.92 5.60 -0.92
CA ALA A 61 5.65 5.28 -2.14
C ALA A 61 4.97 4.15 -2.93
N VAL A 62 4.44 3.13 -2.25
CA VAL A 62 3.71 2.03 -2.87
C VAL A 62 2.39 2.51 -3.50
N ILE A 63 1.63 3.36 -2.79
CA ILE A 63 0.40 3.95 -3.32
C ILE A 63 0.70 4.78 -4.58
N ARG A 64 1.72 5.64 -4.52
CA ARG A 64 2.15 6.48 -5.66
C ARG A 64 2.60 5.62 -6.84
N LEU A 65 3.38 4.57 -6.60
CA LEU A 65 3.85 3.67 -7.66
C LEU A 65 2.69 2.89 -8.30
N SER A 66 1.73 2.44 -7.50
CA SER A 66 0.52 1.77 -8.00
C SER A 66 -0.32 2.68 -8.88
N LEU A 67 -0.46 3.96 -8.50
CA LEU A 67 -1.11 4.98 -9.32
C LEU A 67 -0.30 5.30 -10.60
N ALA A 68 1.02 5.48 -10.50
CA ALA A 68 1.86 5.79 -11.67
C ALA A 68 1.86 4.65 -12.71
N LEU A 69 1.95 3.40 -12.26
CA LEU A 69 1.86 2.22 -13.13
C LEU A 69 0.51 2.11 -13.83
N SER A 70 -0.57 2.56 -13.18
CA SER A 70 -1.88 2.58 -13.83
C SER A 70 -2.02 3.68 -14.89
N LEU A 71 -1.40 4.85 -14.71
CA LEU A 71 -1.51 5.97 -15.65
C LEU A 71 -0.57 5.84 -16.86
N ALA A 72 0.49 5.03 -16.75
CA ALA A 72 1.48 4.84 -17.80
C ALA A 72 1.03 3.90 -18.96
N SER A 73 -0.28 3.69 -19.14
CA SER A 73 -0.85 2.74 -20.12
C SER A 73 -1.91 3.35 -21.00
#